data_AF-J3DCE3-F1
#
_entry.id   AF-J3DCE3-F1
#
_cell.length_a   1.000
_cell.length_b   1.000
_cell.length_c   1.000
_cell.angle_alpha   90.00
_cell.angle_beta   90.00
_cell.angle_gamma   90.00
#
_symmetry.space_group_name_H-M   'P 1'
#
loop_
_entity.id
_entity.type
_entity.pdbx_description
1 polymer ?
#
loop_
_entity_poly.entity_id
_entity_poly.type
_entity_poly.pdbx_seq_one_letter_code
_entity_poly.pdbx_strand_id
1 'polypeptide(L)'
;MSGFRVFLLVLGVMLAGCTLKQDKPPANLEFSKIERVGETVLYDLYFSSDINILGPYKSLVGVRFICALGDDFNFEVGHRMKWFVNGSVSRNRAGSDLDFISRLTFSESDANGSSETDLTPIEIKRILQYKAEIPCKFMASATMMDTYFSNVMYVPVVEILQAVSDR
;
A
#
# COMPACT_ATOMS: atom_id res chain seq x y z
N MET A 1 -5.62 -50.21 -27.96
CA MET A 1 -6.30 -49.12 -27.22
C MET A 1 -5.70 -48.92 -25.82
N SER A 2 -4.39 -48.65 -25.71
CA SER A 2 -3.70 -48.59 -24.40
C SER A 2 -2.80 -47.38 -24.18
N GLY A 3 -2.76 -46.41 -25.12
CA GLY A 3 -1.95 -45.18 -24.99
C GLY A 3 -2.74 -43.94 -24.58
N PHE A 4 -4.06 -43.92 -24.81
CA PHE A 4 -4.89 -42.71 -24.61
C PHE A 4 -5.30 -42.48 -23.14
N ARG A 5 -5.32 -43.54 -22.31
CA ARG A 5 -5.72 -43.45 -20.90
C ARG A 5 -4.61 -42.91 -19.99
N VAL A 6 -3.34 -43.03 -20.40
CA VAL A 6 -2.19 -42.54 -19.62
C VAL A 6 -1.99 -41.04 -19.82
N PHE A 7 -2.28 -40.53 -21.03
CA PHE A 7 -2.14 -39.09 -21.34
C PHE A 7 -3.12 -38.21 -20.55
N LEU A 8 -4.30 -38.75 -20.21
CA LEU A 8 -5.32 -38.03 -19.41
C LEU A 8 -5.01 -37.98 -17.91
N LEU A 9 -4.17 -38.89 -17.39
CA LEU A 9 -3.78 -38.88 -15.97
C LEU A 9 -2.66 -37.89 -15.67
N VAL A 10 -1.81 -37.58 -16.65
CA VAL A 10 -0.73 -36.58 -16.50
C VAL A 10 -1.24 -35.16 -16.70
N LEU A 11 -2.33 -34.97 -17.47
CA LEU A 11 -2.93 -33.65 -17.73
C LEU A 11 -3.81 -33.13 -16.57
N GLY A 12 -4.21 -33.99 -15.63
CA GLY A 12 -5.09 -33.64 -14.50
C GLY A 12 -4.41 -32.98 -13.29
N VAL A 13 -3.07 -32.88 -13.29
CA VAL A 13 -2.28 -32.29 -12.17
C VAL A 13 -1.91 -30.82 -12.44
N MET A 14 -2.35 -30.24 -13.55
CA MET A 14 -2.09 -28.84 -13.88
C MET A 14 -3.07 -27.91 -13.12
N LEU A 15 -2.51 -27.17 -12.16
CA LEU A 15 -2.92 -25.81 -11.74
C LEU A 15 -4.03 -25.64 -10.70
N ALA A 16 -4.04 -26.46 -9.63
CA ALA A 16 -4.51 -25.92 -8.36
C ALA A 16 -3.40 -25.00 -7.80
N GLY A 17 -3.36 -23.75 -8.26
CA GLY A 17 -2.51 -22.71 -7.68
C GLY A 17 -3.01 -22.38 -6.28
N CYS A 18 -2.65 -23.20 -5.29
CA CYS A 18 -2.90 -22.88 -3.89
C CYS A 18 -2.01 -21.71 -3.51
N THR A 19 -2.57 -20.52 -3.38
CA THR A 19 -1.88 -19.45 -2.67
C THR A 19 -1.77 -19.86 -1.20
N LEU A 20 -0.57 -19.74 -0.65
CA LEU A 20 -0.34 -19.99 0.75
C LEU A 20 -0.87 -18.78 1.53
N LYS A 21 -1.82 -19.03 2.44
CA LYS A 21 -2.26 -18.01 3.39
C LYS A 21 -1.07 -17.58 4.24
N GLN A 22 -0.93 -16.27 4.41
CA GLN A 22 0.04 -15.74 5.35
C GLN A 22 -0.45 -16.00 6.77
N ASP A 23 0.29 -16.81 7.53
CA ASP A 23 0.06 -17.02 8.97
C ASP A 23 0.61 -15.83 9.76
N LYS A 24 0.04 -14.64 9.51
CA LYS A 24 0.44 -13.38 10.13
C LYS A 24 -0.81 -12.54 10.38
N PRO A 25 -1.09 -12.14 11.64
CA PRO A 25 -2.24 -11.30 11.92
C PRO A 25 -2.08 -9.92 11.26
N PRO A 26 -3.17 -9.25 10.85
CA PRO A 26 -3.11 -7.87 10.39
C PRO A 26 -2.55 -6.95 11.49
N ALA A 27 -1.49 -6.22 11.16
CA ALA A 27 -0.86 -5.25 12.06
C ALA A 27 -1.77 -4.06 12.34
N ASN A 28 -1.67 -3.50 13.55
CA ASN A 28 -2.15 -2.17 13.87
C ASN A 28 -1.00 -1.19 13.65
N LEU A 29 -1.25 -0.17 12.83
CA LEU A 29 -0.27 0.87 12.53
C LEU A 29 -0.68 2.16 13.23
N GLU A 30 0.31 2.94 13.65
CA GLU A 30 0.09 4.21 14.32
C GLU A 30 0.83 5.33 13.58
N PHE A 31 0.07 6.32 13.12
CA PHE A 31 0.62 7.49 12.44
C PHE A 31 1.48 8.32 13.41
N SER A 32 2.62 8.82 12.93
CA SER A 32 3.48 9.72 13.72
C SER A 32 3.57 11.11 13.12
N LYS A 33 3.98 11.23 11.85
CA LYS A 33 4.11 12.51 11.15
C LYS A 33 4.16 12.31 9.64
N ILE A 34 3.95 13.37 8.89
CA ILE A 34 4.23 13.45 7.45
C ILE A 34 4.99 14.74 7.16
N GLU A 35 6.04 14.65 6.33
CA GLU A 35 6.84 15.81 5.96
C GLU A 35 7.20 15.77 4.48
N ARG A 36 7.37 16.95 3.89
CA ARG A 36 7.77 17.10 2.49
C ARG A 36 9.27 16.85 2.34
N VAL A 37 9.66 16.09 1.32
CA VAL A 37 11.07 15.84 1.04
C VAL A 37 11.64 16.97 0.20
N GLY A 38 12.21 17.99 0.86
CA GLY A 38 12.76 19.18 0.21
C GLY A 38 11.78 19.84 -0.75
N GLU A 39 12.26 20.31 -1.90
CA GLU A 39 11.42 20.92 -2.94
C GLU A 39 10.90 19.89 -3.98
N THR A 40 10.65 18.64 -3.56
CA THR A 40 10.20 17.55 -4.47
C THR A 40 8.70 17.27 -4.35
N VAL A 41 8.13 16.42 -5.22
CA VAL A 41 6.73 15.95 -5.08
C VAL A 41 6.56 14.87 -4.00
N LEU A 42 7.65 14.44 -3.36
CA LEU A 42 7.68 13.31 -2.44
C LEU A 42 7.44 13.76 -0.99
N TYR A 43 6.82 12.88 -0.22
CA TYR A 43 6.60 13.05 1.21
C TYR A 43 7.08 11.81 1.96
N ASP A 44 7.66 12.00 3.13
CA ASP A 44 8.00 10.90 4.03
C ASP A 44 6.93 10.86 5.15
N LEU A 45 6.17 9.76 5.21
CA LEU A 45 5.20 9.46 6.26
C LEU A 45 5.80 8.47 7.24
N TYR A 46 5.80 8.83 8.50
CA TYR A 46 6.36 8.07 9.61
C TYR A 46 5.23 7.41 10.37
N PHE A 47 5.42 6.13 10.68
CA PHE A 47 4.46 5.35 11.44
C PHE A 47 5.14 4.20 12.17
N SER A 48 4.51 3.72 13.23
CA SER A 48 4.93 2.51 13.94
C SER A 48 3.96 1.36 13.68
N SER A 49 4.35 0.15 14.08
CA SER A 49 3.54 -1.05 13.98
C SER A 49 3.67 -1.89 15.24
N ASP A 50 2.59 -2.55 15.65
CA ASP A 50 2.60 -3.49 16.77
C ASP A 50 3.38 -4.79 16.50
N ILE A 51 3.56 -5.15 15.22
CA ILE A 51 4.34 -6.30 14.77
C ILE A 51 5.31 -5.94 13.64
N ASN A 52 6.32 -6.77 13.40
CA ASN A 52 7.25 -6.57 12.29
C ASN A 52 6.56 -6.81 10.93
N ILE A 53 6.09 -5.75 10.27
CA ILE A 53 5.38 -5.81 8.97
C ILE A 53 6.27 -6.17 7.79
N LEU A 54 7.57 -5.87 7.85
CA LEU A 54 8.53 -6.25 6.81
C LEU A 54 9.02 -7.70 6.94
N GLY A 55 8.78 -8.35 8.08
CA GLY A 55 8.92 -9.79 8.31
C GLY A 55 10.20 -10.44 7.78
N PRO A 56 10.28 -11.79 7.78
CA PRO A 56 11.32 -12.54 7.08
C PRO A 56 10.80 -13.02 5.72
N TYR A 57 10.25 -12.12 4.89
CA TYR A 57 9.76 -12.53 3.58
C TYR A 57 10.91 -13.03 2.71
N LYS A 58 10.86 -14.30 2.30
CA LYS A 58 11.90 -14.90 1.44
C LYS A 58 11.90 -14.35 0.02
N SER A 59 10.76 -13.84 -0.46
CA SER A 59 10.56 -13.39 -1.85
C SER A 59 9.48 -12.32 -1.92
N LEU A 60 9.75 -11.13 -1.36
CA LEU A 60 8.90 -9.96 -1.59
C LEU A 60 8.86 -9.62 -3.07
N VAL A 61 7.65 -9.50 -3.61
CA VAL A 61 7.40 -9.01 -4.96
C VAL A 61 7.06 -7.53 -4.94
N GLY A 62 6.39 -7.07 -3.87
CA GLY A 62 5.95 -5.70 -3.74
C GLY A 62 5.64 -5.37 -2.29
N VAL A 63 6.05 -4.18 -1.87
CA VAL A 63 5.69 -3.60 -0.57
C VAL A 63 5.25 -2.18 -0.85
N ARG A 64 4.04 -1.84 -0.42
CA ARG A 64 3.53 -0.48 -0.58
C ARG A 64 2.68 -0.05 0.60
N PHE A 65 2.73 1.23 0.87
CA PHE A 65 1.72 1.94 1.62
C PHE A 65 0.72 2.52 0.63
N ILE A 66 -0.57 2.48 0.95
CA ILE A 66 -1.62 3.06 0.13
C ILE A 66 -2.63 3.79 1.01
N CYS A 67 -3.12 4.94 0.55
CA CYS A 67 -4.22 5.66 1.18
C CYS A 67 -5.26 6.05 0.15
N ALA A 68 -6.53 6.02 0.55
CA ALA A 68 -7.61 6.55 -0.28
C ALA A 68 -7.80 8.04 0.01
N LEU A 69 -7.65 8.89 -1.01
CA LEU A 69 -7.92 10.33 -0.87
C LEU A 69 -9.40 10.65 -1.15
N GLY A 70 -10.02 9.91 -2.06
CA GLY A 70 -11.45 10.04 -2.39
C GLY A 70 -12.37 9.31 -1.41
N ASP A 71 -13.56 8.94 -1.87
CA ASP A 71 -14.54 8.16 -1.09
C ASP A 71 -14.52 6.66 -1.43
N ASP A 72 -13.61 6.28 -2.33
CA ASP A 72 -13.37 4.90 -2.72
C ASP A 72 -12.35 4.24 -1.79
N PHE A 73 -12.85 3.44 -0.85
CA PHE A 73 -12.04 2.75 0.16
C PHE A 73 -11.76 1.28 -0.18
N ASN A 74 -11.85 0.91 -1.46
CA ASN A 74 -11.56 -0.46 -1.88
C ASN A 74 -10.04 -0.68 -2.04
N PHE A 75 -9.43 -1.37 -1.08
CA PHE A 75 -8.00 -1.71 -1.10
C PHE A 75 -7.69 -3.08 -1.73
N GLU A 76 -8.67 -3.73 -2.36
CA GLU A 76 -8.49 -5.03 -2.98
C GLU A 76 -7.43 -4.99 -4.09
N VAL A 77 -6.72 -6.10 -4.24
CA VAL A 77 -5.69 -6.25 -5.28
C VAL A 77 -6.34 -6.10 -6.67
N GLY A 78 -5.78 -5.22 -7.49
CA GLY A 78 -6.27 -4.96 -8.85
C GLY A 78 -7.33 -3.85 -8.93
N HIS A 79 -7.90 -3.43 -7.80
CA HIS A 79 -8.74 -2.22 -7.76
C HIS A 79 -7.89 -0.97 -7.90
N ARG A 80 -8.40 0.02 -8.66
CA ARG A 80 -7.73 1.30 -8.90
C ARG A 80 -8.59 2.44 -8.38
N MET A 81 -8.11 3.10 -7.34
CA MET A 81 -8.72 4.31 -6.81
C MET A 81 -8.44 5.49 -7.74
N LYS A 82 -9.41 6.40 -7.90
CA LYS A 82 -9.21 7.62 -8.70
C LYS A 82 -8.14 8.53 -8.09
N TRP A 83 -8.25 8.83 -6.79
CA TRP A 83 -7.29 9.65 -6.05
C TRP A 83 -6.76 8.86 -4.87
N PHE A 84 -5.45 8.69 -4.82
CA PHE A 84 -4.80 7.89 -3.79
C PHE A 84 -3.42 8.44 -3.46
N VAL A 85 -2.89 7.96 -2.35
CA VAL A 85 -1.47 8.08 -2.01
C VAL A 85 -0.87 6.71 -2.13
N ASN A 86 0.31 6.59 -2.73
CA ASN A 86 1.06 5.34 -2.65
C ASN A 86 2.53 5.61 -2.37
N GLY A 87 3.22 4.60 -1.84
CA GLY A 87 4.67 4.71 -1.69
C GLY A 87 5.33 3.44 -1.22
N SER A 88 6.65 3.43 -1.34
CA SER A 88 7.48 2.35 -0.80
C SER A 88 7.57 2.46 0.73
N VAL A 89 7.84 1.35 1.40
CA VAL A 89 7.99 1.30 2.87
C VAL A 89 9.36 0.76 3.22
N SER A 90 10.02 1.44 4.17
CA SER A 90 11.33 1.05 4.69
C SER A 90 11.35 1.21 6.21
N ARG A 91 12.31 0.56 6.87
CA ARG A 91 12.52 0.73 8.32
C ARG A 91 13.12 2.11 8.60
N ASN A 92 12.61 2.79 9.61
CA ASN A 92 13.22 3.99 10.15
C ASN A 92 14.48 3.62 10.93
N ARG A 93 15.66 3.87 10.36
CA ARG A 93 16.94 3.54 11.02
C ARG A 93 17.23 4.34 12.28
N ALA A 94 16.55 5.46 12.48
CA ALA A 94 16.69 6.29 13.68
C ALA A 94 15.75 5.86 14.82
N GLY A 95 14.79 4.96 14.54
CA GLY A 95 13.81 4.46 15.49
C GLY A 95 14.07 3.01 15.92
N SER A 96 13.04 2.40 16.49
CA SER A 96 12.98 0.97 16.77
C SER A 96 12.81 0.13 15.49
N ASP A 97 12.94 -1.19 15.65
CA ASP A 97 12.69 -2.16 14.58
C ASP A 97 11.24 -2.19 14.07
N LEU A 98 10.34 -1.52 14.78
CA LEU A 98 8.92 -1.41 14.50
C LEU A 98 8.52 -0.01 14.01
N ASP A 99 9.49 0.87 13.81
CA ASP A 99 9.28 2.18 13.22
C ASP A 99 9.62 2.17 11.72
N PHE A 100 8.75 2.78 10.93
CA PHE A 100 8.80 2.73 9.48
C PHE A 100 8.65 4.13 8.88
N ILE A 101 9.18 4.26 7.66
CA ILE A 101 9.01 5.42 6.81
C ILE A 101 8.43 4.93 5.49
N SER A 102 7.33 5.55 5.07
CA SER A 102 6.84 5.42 3.71
C SER A 102 7.15 6.67 2.90
N ARG A 103 7.80 6.48 1.75
CA ARG A 103 8.06 7.57 0.80
C ARG A 103 6.96 7.60 -0.25
N LEU A 104 6.14 8.63 -0.20
CA LEU A 104 4.83 8.73 -0.82
C LEU A 104 4.78 9.73 -1.97
N THR A 105 3.91 9.45 -2.94
CA THR A 105 3.37 10.39 -3.92
C THR A 105 1.85 10.46 -3.79
N PHE A 106 1.29 11.65 -4.00
CA PHE A 106 -0.15 11.87 -4.14
C PHE A 106 -0.48 11.82 -5.61
N SER A 107 -1.40 10.96 -6.03
CA SER A 107 -1.61 10.69 -7.45
C SER A 107 -3.09 10.57 -7.82
N GLU A 108 -3.38 10.88 -9.08
CA GLU A 108 -4.64 10.63 -9.76
C GLU A 108 -4.44 9.56 -10.83
N SER A 109 -5.31 8.55 -10.86
CA SER A 109 -5.40 7.63 -11.99
C SER A 109 -6.18 8.27 -13.14
N ASP A 110 -5.75 8.03 -14.38
CA ASP A 110 -6.55 8.39 -15.55
C ASP A 110 -7.90 7.63 -15.57
N ALA A 111 -8.82 8.07 -16.44
CA ALA A 111 -10.17 7.49 -16.53
C ALA A 111 -10.20 5.97 -16.81
N ASN A 112 -9.13 5.41 -17.39
CA ASN A 112 -9.00 3.99 -17.71
C ASN A 112 -8.07 3.26 -16.72
N GLY A 113 -7.52 3.96 -15.71
CA GLY A 113 -6.51 3.47 -14.78
C GLY A 113 -5.20 3.03 -15.43
N SER A 114 -4.87 3.58 -16.61
CA SER A 114 -3.73 3.14 -17.43
C SER A 114 -2.44 3.89 -17.09
N SER A 115 -2.59 5.10 -16.56
CA SER A 115 -1.52 5.99 -16.13
C SER A 115 -1.89 6.72 -14.84
N GLU A 116 -0.87 7.23 -14.16
CA GLU A 116 -0.98 7.97 -12.91
C GLU A 116 -0.26 9.31 -13.08
N THR A 117 -0.84 10.39 -12.54
CA THR A 117 -0.24 11.74 -12.53
C THR A 117 -0.16 12.26 -11.12
N ASP A 118 0.95 12.92 -10.78
CA ASP A 118 1.14 13.52 -9.47
C ASP A 118 0.19 14.72 -9.27
N LEU A 119 -0.43 14.76 -8.09
CA LEU A 119 -1.31 15.84 -7.66
C LEU A 119 -0.49 17.03 -7.15
N THR A 120 -0.89 18.23 -7.56
CA THR A 120 -0.33 19.47 -7.02
C THR A 120 -0.84 19.73 -5.59
N PRO A 121 -0.13 20.54 -4.77
CA PRO A 121 -0.61 20.94 -3.46
C PRO A 121 -2.02 21.56 -3.47
N ILE A 122 -2.38 22.30 -4.52
CA ILE A 122 -3.71 22.91 -4.66
C ILE A 122 -4.77 21.83 -4.85
N GLU A 123 -4.49 20.79 -5.64
CA GLU A 123 -5.41 19.67 -5.85
C GLU A 123 -5.56 18.82 -4.59
N ILE A 124 -4.45 18.51 -3.91
CA ILE A 124 -4.46 17.77 -2.64
C ILE A 124 -5.36 18.50 -1.63
N LYS A 125 -5.17 19.82 -1.44
CA LYS A 125 -6.00 20.64 -0.55
C LYS A 125 -7.48 20.57 -0.93
N ARG A 126 -7.80 20.67 -2.22
CA ARG A 126 -9.18 20.63 -2.71
C ARG A 126 -9.86 19.28 -2.46
N ILE A 127 -9.14 18.18 -2.67
CA ILE A 127 -9.65 16.82 -2.46
C ILE A 127 -9.91 16.58 -0.97
N LEU A 128 -9.07 17.13 -0.10
CA LEU A 128 -9.11 16.86 1.34
C LEU A 128 -9.91 17.87 2.19
N GLN A 129 -10.35 18.99 1.62
CA GLN A 129 -10.89 20.15 2.36
C GLN A 129 -12.06 19.87 3.33
N TYR A 130 -12.77 18.74 3.19
CA TYR A 130 -13.90 18.35 4.04
C TYR A 130 -13.67 17.02 4.78
N LYS A 131 -12.44 16.51 4.78
CA LYS A 131 -12.08 15.24 5.43
C LYS A 131 -11.29 15.54 6.70
N ALA A 132 -11.61 14.83 7.78
CA ALA A 132 -10.83 14.89 9.02
C ALA A 132 -9.61 13.96 8.95
N GLU A 133 -9.78 12.81 8.29
CA GLU A 133 -8.78 11.75 8.18
C GLU A 133 -8.92 11.01 6.84
N ILE A 134 -7.85 10.33 6.42
CA ILE A 134 -7.87 9.41 5.29
C ILE A 134 -7.48 7.99 5.73
N PRO A 135 -8.15 6.94 5.22
CA PRO A 135 -7.78 5.57 5.53
C PRO A 135 -6.56 5.15 4.71
N CYS A 136 -5.63 4.50 5.37
CA CYS A 136 -4.40 3.96 4.79
C CYS A 136 -4.18 2.50 5.19
N LYS A 137 -3.48 1.74 4.34
CA LYS A 137 -3.05 0.38 4.62
C LYS A 137 -1.62 0.14 4.15
N PHE A 138 -0.90 -0.66 4.91
CA PHE A 138 0.28 -1.36 4.41
C PHE A 138 -0.16 -2.62 3.67
N MET A 139 0.50 -2.90 2.55
CA MET A 139 0.39 -4.19 1.89
C MET A 139 1.75 -4.75 1.49
N ALA A 140 1.86 -6.08 1.55
CA ALA A 140 3.01 -6.82 1.07
C ALA A 140 2.56 -8.03 0.27
N SER A 141 3.06 -8.13 -0.95
CA SER A 141 2.85 -9.29 -1.83
C SER A 141 4.12 -10.10 -1.92
N ALA A 142 4.00 -11.42 -1.80
CA ALA A 142 5.08 -12.38 -1.98
C ALA A 142 4.66 -13.49 -2.96
N THR A 143 5.64 -14.10 -3.63
CA THR A 143 5.37 -15.16 -4.62
C THR A 143 4.64 -16.34 -3.98
N MET A 144 3.56 -16.81 -4.61
CA MET A 144 2.74 -17.94 -4.16
C MET A 144 2.08 -17.75 -2.78
N MET A 145 1.94 -16.50 -2.31
CA MET A 145 1.25 -16.16 -1.07
C MET A 145 0.13 -15.14 -1.34
N ASP A 146 -0.93 -15.20 -0.54
CA ASP A 146 -1.94 -14.12 -0.54
C ASP A 146 -1.28 -12.79 -0.17
N THR A 147 -1.80 -11.67 -0.68
CA THR A 147 -1.30 -10.35 -0.29
C THR A 147 -1.68 -10.07 1.15
N TYR A 148 -0.68 -9.75 1.98
CA TYR A 148 -0.89 -9.29 3.34
C TYR A 148 -1.39 -7.85 3.35
N PHE A 149 -2.33 -7.57 4.24
CA PHE A 149 -2.81 -6.22 4.54
C PHE A 149 -2.76 -5.96 6.05
N SER A 150 -2.40 -4.75 6.44
CA SER A 150 -2.63 -4.26 7.80
C SER A 150 -4.11 -3.96 8.04
N ASN A 151 -4.46 -3.71 9.31
CA ASN A 151 -5.66 -2.94 9.62
C ASN A 151 -5.56 -1.53 9.03
N VAL A 152 -6.71 -0.84 8.96
CA VAL A 152 -6.76 0.54 8.50
C VAL A 152 -6.07 1.43 9.54
N MET A 153 -5.13 2.24 9.08
CA MET A 153 -4.57 3.37 9.80
C MET A 153 -5.23 4.64 9.30
N TYR A 154 -5.67 5.51 10.20
CA TYR A 154 -6.22 6.80 9.82
C TYR A 154 -5.15 7.88 9.94
N VAL A 155 -4.90 8.60 8.85
CA VAL A 155 -3.96 9.73 8.81
C VAL A 155 -4.75 11.02 8.94
N PRO A 156 -4.45 11.89 9.93
CA PRO A 156 -5.12 13.17 10.07
C PRO A 156 -4.87 14.05 8.86
N VAL A 157 -5.93 14.59 8.27
CA VAL A 157 -5.83 15.47 7.10
C VAL A 157 -5.11 16.77 7.42
N VAL A 158 -5.24 17.28 8.66
CA VAL A 158 -4.55 18.50 9.09
C VAL A 158 -3.03 18.40 8.93
N GLU A 159 -2.45 17.23 9.22
CA GLU A 159 -1.02 16.96 9.09
C GLU A 159 -0.59 16.95 7.61
N ILE A 160 -1.43 16.36 6.75
CA ILE A 160 -1.20 16.38 5.30
C ILE A 160 -1.26 17.82 4.77
N LEU A 161 -2.29 18.58 5.15
CA LEU A 161 -2.49 19.95 4.71
C LEU A 161 -1.33 20.86 5.16
N GLN A 162 -0.77 20.62 6.34
CA GLN A 162 0.43 21.29 6.81
C GLN A 162 1.64 20.92 5.94
N ALA A 163 1.93 19.64 5.75
CA ALA A 163 3.08 19.19 4.96
C ALA A 163 3.05 19.66 3.49
N VAL A 164 1.88 19.81 2.88
CA VAL A 164 1.76 20.35 1.51
C VAL A 164 1.77 21.88 1.45
N SER A 165 1.66 22.57 2.59
CA SER A 165 1.70 24.03 2.69
C SER A 165 3.09 24.55 3.03
N ASP A 166 3.87 23.78 3.76
CA ASP A 166 5.24 24.11 4.14
C ASP A 166 6.10 24.23 2.86
N ARG A 167 6.51 25.47 2.57
CA ARG A 167 7.42 25.86 1.49
C ARG A 167 8.78 26.21 2.08
#